data_AF-H3Z9K2-F1
#
_entry.id   AF-H3Z9K2-F1
#
_cell.length_a   1.000
_cell.length_b   1.000
_cell.length_c   1.000
_cell.angle_alpha   90.00
_cell.angle_beta   90.00
_cell.angle_gamma   90.00
#
_symmetry.space_group_name_H-M   'P 1'
#
loop_
_entity.id
_entity.type
_entity.pdbx_description
1 polymer ?
#
loop_
_entity_poly.entity_id
_entity_poly.type
_entity_poly.pdbx_seq_one_letter_code
_entity_poly.pdbx_strand_id
1 'polypeptide(L)'
;MAKPDEKLAQFLVDLMVHTAELLKTELKIDDQQADALGYQLADTIRQVHGGSNIYMPKGVQMDAAIKKHGIINDFRGNNHAELARKYNCSEVYIYQVIRAYTLATRKTLQPGLFQDDENN
;
A
#
# COMPACT_ATOMS: atom_id res chain seq x y z
N MET A 1 -19.04 -17.82 13.78
CA MET A 1 -17.82 -17.27 13.14
C MET A 1 -18.27 -16.66 11.81
N ALA A 2 -18.16 -15.34 11.62
CA ALA A 2 -18.58 -14.67 10.38
C ALA A 2 -17.77 -15.21 9.18
N LYS A 3 -18.42 -15.33 8.00
CA LYS A 3 -17.77 -15.83 6.78
C LYS A 3 -16.67 -14.84 6.33
N PRO A 4 -15.59 -15.29 5.66
CA PRO A 4 -14.49 -14.40 5.23
C PRO A 4 -14.97 -13.16 4.46
N ASP A 5 -15.95 -13.35 3.57
CA ASP A 5 -16.53 -12.27 2.74
C ASP A 5 -17.27 -11.22 3.58
N GLU A 6 -17.92 -11.65 4.65
CA GLU A 6 -18.68 -10.79 5.58
C GLU A 6 -17.73 -9.90 6.39
N LYS A 7 -16.57 -10.44 6.79
CA LYS A 7 -15.54 -9.65 7.49
C LYS A 7 -14.92 -8.59 6.60
N LEU A 8 -14.68 -8.91 5.33
CA LEU A 8 -14.13 -7.94 4.38
C LEU A 8 -15.16 -6.85 4.05
N ALA A 9 -16.43 -7.22 3.88
CA ALA A 9 -17.51 -6.26 3.70
C ALA A 9 -17.62 -5.32 4.92
N GLN A 10 -17.56 -5.87 6.13
CA GLN A 10 -17.56 -5.06 7.35
C GLN A 10 -16.35 -4.13 7.41
N PHE A 11 -15.16 -4.61 7.08
CA PHE A 11 -13.96 -3.77 7.02
C PHE A 11 -14.10 -2.58 6.06
N LEU A 12 -14.72 -2.77 4.89
CA LEU A 12 -14.97 -1.68 3.95
C LEU A 12 -15.97 -0.65 4.49
N VAL A 13 -16.99 -1.11 5.23
CA VAL A 13 -17.94 -0.23 5.93
C VAL A 13 -17.22 0.56 7.02
N ASP A 14 -16.39 -0.10 7.82
CA ASP A 14 -15.61 0.55 8.87
C ASP A 14 -14.66 1.59 8.27
N LEU A 15 -14.00 1.28 7.14
CA LEU A 15 -13.15 2.22 6.43
C LEU A 15 -13.92 3.45 5.96
N MET A 16 -15.11 3.28 5.40
CA MET A 16 -16.00 4.37 4.97
C MET A 16 -16.34 5.29 6.15
N VAL A 17 -16.82 4.71 7.25
CA VAL A 17 -17.26 5.46 8.44
C VAL A 17 -16.09 6.20 9.10
N HIS A 18 -14.97 5.52 9.35
CA HIS A 18 -13.81 6.15 9.98
C HIS A 18 -13.19 7.24 9.12
N THR A 19 -13.19 7.08 7.80
CA THR A 19 -12.70 8.12 6.90
C THR A 19 -13.61 9.34 6.95
N ALA A 20 -14.93 9.15 6.86
CA ALA A 20 -15.87 10.26 6.96
C ALA A 20 -15.74 10.99 8.31
N GLU A 21 -15.58 10.26 9.41
CA GLU A 21 -15.36 10.83 10.74
C GLU A 21 -14.08 11.68 10.79
N LEU A 22 -12.95 11.15 10.31
CA LEU A 22 -11.68 11.90 10.26
C LEU A 22 -11.78 13.17 9.41
N LEU A 23 -12.48 13.12 8.28
CA LEU A 23 -12.69 14.29 7.42
C LEU A 23 -13.51 15.38 8.13
N LYS A 24 -14.50 14.98 8.94
CA LYS A 24 -15.31 15.91 9.74
C LYS A 24 -14.49 16.51 10.89
N THR A 25 -13.73 15.69 11.62
CA THR A 25 -13.01 16.15 12.83
C THR A 25 -11.75 16.95 12.51
N GLU A 26 -10.93 16.47 11.56
CA GLU A 26 -9.62 17.06 11.27
C GLU A 26 -9.71 18.18 10.23
N LEU A 27 -10.59 18.04 9.24
CA LEU A 27 -10.69 18.97 8.11
C LEU A 27 -11.97 19.83 8.12
N LYS A 28 -12.90 19.57 9.06
CA LYS A 28 -14.18 20.29 9.19
C LYS A 28 -14.99 20.34 7.88
N ILE A 29 -14.88 19.29 7.09
CA ILE A 29 -15.68 19.09 5.88
C ILE A 29 -17.13 18.84 6.32
N ASP A 30 -18.11 19.29 5.51
CA ASP A 30 -19.51 19.05 5.82
C ASP A 30 -19.87 17.56 5.79
N ASP A 31 -20.93 17.21 6.53
CA ASP A 31 -21.31 15.81 6.74
C ASP A 31 -21.55 15.05 5.45
N GLN A 32 -22.25 15.69 4.50
CA GLN A 32 -22.64 15.07 3.24
C GLN A 32 -21.42 14.81 2.34
N GLN A 33 -20.51 15.78 2.25
CA GLN A 33 -19.27 15.62 1.50
C GLN A 33 -18.35 14.58 2.12
N ALA A 34 -18.21 14.58 3.45
CA ALA A 34 -17.37 13.61 4.15
C ALA A 34 -17.88 12.17 3.98
N ASP A 35 -19.20 11.95 4.08
CA ASP A 35 -19.80 10.64 3.87
C ASP A 35 -19.63 10.18 2.41
N ALA A 36 -19.82 11.08 1.44
CA ALA A 36 -19.59 10.79 0.02
C ALA A 36 -18.13 10.40 -0.26
N LEU A 37 -17.16 11.13 0.31
CA LEU A 37 -15.73 10.83 0.17
C LEU A 37 -15.35 9.51 0.84
N GLY A 38 -15.90 9.21 2.03
CA GLY A 38 -15.71 7.93 2.69
C GLY A 38 -16.22 6.76 1.84
N TYR A 39 -17.40 6.93 1.22
CA TYR A 39 -17.96 5.92 0.31
C TYR A 39 -17.08 5.73 -0.92
N GLN A 40 -16.67 6.83 -1.57
CA GLN A 40 -15.80 6.79 -2.75
C GLN A 40 -14.47 6.10 -2.46
N LEU A 41 -13.88 6.32 -1.28
CA LEU A 41 -12.66 5.64 -0.87
C LEU A 41 -12.89 4.13 -0.73
N ALA A 42 -13.93 3.71 0.00
CA ALA A 42 -14.23 2.29 0.18
C ALA A 42 -14.54 1.59 -1.16
N ASP A 43 -15.26 2.25 -2.06
CA ASP A 43 -15.52 1.72 -3.40
C ASP A 43 -14.25 1.62 -4.25
N THR A 44 -13.36 2.61 -4.19
CA THR A 44 -12.06 2.56 -4.87
C THR A 44 -11.24 1.36 -4.41
N ILE A 45 -11.14 1.14 -3.10
CA ILE A 45 -10.42 -0.02 -2.55
C ILE A 45 -11.07 -1.34 -3.00
N ARG A 46 -12.41 -1.40 -3.02
CA ARG A 46 -13.15 -2.56 -3.54
C ARG A 46 -12.85 -2.84 -5.01
N GLN A 47 -12.78 -1.81 -5.85
CA GLN A 47 -12.50 -1.97 -7.28
C GLN A 47 -11.04 -2.38 -7.53
N VAL A 48 -10.09 -1.78 -6.82
CA VAL A 48 -8.65 -2.04 -7.00
C VAL A 48 -8.26 -3.43 -6.47
N HIS A 49 -8.87 -3.86 -5.36
CA HIS A 49 -8.47 -5.09 -4.68
C HIS A 49 -9.54 -6.18 -4.64
N GLY A 50 -10.68 -5.97 -5.32
CA GLY A 50 -11.77 -6.94 -5.41
C GLY A 50 -11.30 -8.28 -5.98
N GLY A 51 -11.70 -9.38 -5.34
CA GLY A 51 -11.31 -10.74 -5.77
C GLY A 51 -9.88 -11.15 -5.37
N SER A 52 -9.10 -10.27 -4.76
CA SER A 52 -7.75 -10.57 -4.25
C SER A 52 -7.78 -10.93 -2.76
N ASN A 53 -6.96 -11.90 -2.34
CA ASN A 53 -6.76 -12.18 -0.92
C ASN A 53 -5.73 -11.20 -0.33
N ILE A 54 -6.18 -10.19 0.41
CA ILE A 54 -5.32 -9.15 0.99
C ILE A 54 -4.90 -9.55 2.40
N TYR A 55 -3.58 -9.63 2.63
CA TYR A 55 -3.03 -9.70 3.97
C TYR A 55 -2.86 -8.30 4.55
N MET A 56 -3.45 -8.05 5.72
CA MET A 56 -3.25 -6.81 6.48
C MET A 56 -2.16 -7.01 7.54
N PRO A 57 -1.00 -6.33 7.42
CA PRO A 57 0.06 -6.42 8.40
C PRO A 57 -0.36 -5.81 9.74
N LYS A 58 0.07 -6.41 10.86
CA LYS A 58 -0.10 -5.83 12.19
C LYS A 58 1.22 -5.19 12.65
N GLY A 59 1.17 -3.93 13.08
CA GLY A 59 2.30 -3.22 13.71
C GLY A 59 3.38 -2.72 12.74
N VAL A 60 4.65 -2.87 13.13
CA VAL A 60 5.85 -2.26 12.50
C VAL A 60 5.98 -2.51 10.99
N GLN A 61 5.35 -3.58 10.48
CA GLN A 61 5.34 -3.88 9.05
C GLN A 61 4.62 -2.79 8.22
N MET A 62 3.61 -2.12 8.79
CA MET A 62 2.94 -0.99 8.14
C MET A 62 3.89 0.21 8.02
N ASP A 63 4.57 0.59 9.11
CA ASP A 63 5.56 1.68 9.09
C ASP A 63 6.72 1.40 8.13
N ALA A 64 7.17 0.14 8.09
CA ALA A 64 8.17 -0.31 7.14
C ALA A 64 7.68 -0.22 5.69
N ALA A 65 6.41 -0.57 5.42
CA ALA A 65 5.81 -0.46 4.10
C ALA A 65 5.68 1.02 3.67
N ILE A 66 5.19 1.89 4.56
CA ILE A 66 5.10 3.34 4.33
C ILE A 66 6.47 3.92 4.03
N LYS A 67 7.49 3.58 4.86
CA LYS A 67 8.87 4.02 4.65
C LYS A 67 9.40 3.59 3.28
N LYS A 68 9.23 2.32 2.91
CA LYS A 68 9.66 1.79 1.60
C LYS A 68 8.97 2.52 0.45
N HIS A 69 7.66 2.73 0.55
CA HIS A 69 6.90 3.46 -0.46
C HIS A 69 7.43 4.90 -0.62
N GLY A 70 7.69 5.59 0.49
CA GLY A 70 8.31 6.91 0.48
C GLY A 70 9.68 6.91 -0.21
N ILE A 71 10.57 5.97 0.14
CA ILE A 71 11.89 5.82 -0.48
C ILE A 71 11.77 5.67 -1.99
N ILE A 72 10.86 4.81 -2.46
CA ILE A 72 10.65 4.54 -3.89
C ILE A 72 10.15 5.80 -4.61
N ASN A 73 9.18 6.51 -4.02
CA ASN A 73 8.61 7.71 -4.60
C ASN A 73 9.62 8.87 -4.71
N ASP A 74 10.52 8.99 -3.73
CA ASP A 74 11.49 10.08 -3.66
C ASP A 74 12.82 9.77 -4.38
N PHE A 75 12.96 8.58 -4.93
CA PHE A 75 14.17 8.14 -5.61
C PHE A 75 14.31 8.78 -6.99
N ARG A 76 15.46 9.40 -7.25
CA ARG A 76 15.78 10.12 -8.50
C ARG A 76 16.88 9.46 -9.33
N GLY A 77 17.33 8.27 -8.93
CA GLY A 77 18.41 7.54 -9.61
C GLY A 77 19.77 7.64 -8.91
N ASN A 78 20.10 8.80 -8.32
CA ASN A 78 21.44 9.07 -7.77
C ASN A 78 21.47 9.63 -6.34
N ASN A 79 20.34 9.68 -5.64
CA ASN A 79 20.19 10.35 -4.34
C ASN A 79 20.21 9.42 -3.10
N HIS A 80 20.92 8.29 -3.16
CA HIS A 80 20.91 7.26 -2.10
C HIS A 80 21.33 7.81 -0.73
N ALA A 81 22.43 8.57 -0.66
CA ALA A 81 22.91 9.17 0.59
C ALA A 81 21.97 10.24 1.17
N GLU A 82 21.18 10.92 0.33
CA GLU A 82 20.15 11.86 0.79
C GLU A 82 18.96 11.12 1.39
N LEU A 83 18.50 10.07 0.73
CA LEU A 83 17.40 9.22 1.22
C LEU A 83 17.75 8.52 2.53
N ALA A 84 18.98 8.02 2.66
CA ALA A 84 19.47 7.40 3.88
C ALA A 84 19.33 8.35 5.10
N ARG A 85 19.72 9.62 4.92
CA ARG A 85 19.56 10.67 5.94
C ARG A 85 18.08 11.00 6.19
N LYS A 86 17.29 11.19 5.13
CA LYS A 86 15.87 11.55 5.24
C LYS A 86 15.05 10.50 5.99
N TYR A 87 15.28 9.22 5.73
CA TYR A 87 14.51 8.10 6.31
C TYR A 87 15.19 7.46 7.54
N ASN A 88 16.29 8.05 8.01
CA ASN A 88 17.10 7.59 9.13
C ASN A 88 17.44 6.09 9.04
N CYS A 89 18.12 5.71 7.97
CA CYS A 89 18.52 4.32 7.71
C CYS A 89 19.87 4.25 6.98
N SER A 90 20.43 3.05 6.85
CA SER A 90 21.69 2.88 6.14
C SER A 90 21.52 3.06 4.64
N GLU A 91 22.57 3.54 3.97
CA GLU A 91 22.57 3.64 2.50
C GLU A 91 22.40 2.26 1.84
N VAL A 92 22.96 1.21 2.44
CA VAL A 92 22.77 -0.19 2.03
C VAL A 92 21.29 -0.58 2.03
N TYR A 93 20.51 -0.15 3.04
CA TYR A 93 19.07 -0.42 3.08
C TYR A 93 18.34 0.26 1.91
N ILE A 94 18.70 1.50 1.58
CA ILE A 94 18.13 2.21 0.42
C ILE A 94 18.38 1.42 -0.87
N TYR A 95 19.62 0.97 -1.10
CA TYR A 95 19.95 0.11 -2.25
C TYR A 95 19.10 -1.16 -2.30
N GLN A 96 18.91 -1.84 -1.15
CA GLN A 96 18.09 -3.05 -1.07
C GLN A 96 16.62 -2.79 -1.43
N VAL A 97 16.05 -1.70 -0.91
CA VAL A 97 14.65 -1.31 -1.19
C VAL A 97 14.45 -1.03 -2.67
N ILE A 98 15.34 -0.23 -3.28
CA ILE A 98 15.27 0.11 -4.70
C ILE A 98 15.44 -1.14 -5.56
N ARG A 99 16.44 -1.98 -5.27
CA ARG A 99 16.68 -3.23 -6.01
C ARG A 99 15.47 -4.15 -5.95
N ALA A 100 14.87 -4.32 -4.77
CA ALA A 100 13.67 -5.15 -4.60
C ALA A 100 12.49 -4.61 -5.42
N TYR A 101 12.28 -3.29 -5.40
CA TYR A 101 11.23 -2.65 -6.19
C TYR A 101 11.47 -2.81 -7.69
N THR A 102 12.67 -2.53 -8.20
CA THR A 102 13.00 -2.68 -9.63
C THR A 102 12.82 -4.12 -10.11
N LEU A 103 13.21 -5.11 -9.31
CA LEU A 103 13.02 -6.52 -9.64
C LEU A 103 11.53 -6.88 -9.72
N ALA A 104 10.72 -6.42 -8.77
CA ALA A 104 9.28 -6.65 -8.76
C ALA A 104 8.60 -6.01 -9.98
N THR A 105 8.92 -4.75 -10.28
CA THR A 105 8.39 -4.02 -11.44
C THR A 105 8.82 -4.66 -12.76
N ARG A 106 10.06 -5.17 -12.86
CA ARG A 106 10.50 -5.92 -14.05
C ARG A 106 9.69 -7.20 -14.23
N LYS A 107 9.46 -7.98 -13.16
CA LYS A 107 8.71 -9.24 -13.23
C LYS A 107 7.26 -9.04 -13.66
N THR A 108 6.63 -7.94 -13.25
CA THR A 108 5.24 -7.63 -13.65
C THR A 108 5.15 -7.16 -15.10
N LEU A 109 6.10 -6.34 -15.57
CA LEU A 109 6.12 -5.81 -16.94
C LEU A 109 6.62 -6.83 -17.98
N GLN A 110 7.50 -7.74 -17.57
CA GLN A 110 8.03 -8.81 -18.40
C GLN A 110 7.80 -10.15 -17.70
N PRO A 111 6.61 -10.76 -17.85
CA PRO A 111 6.42 -12.15 -17.50
C PRO A 111 7.49 -12.97 -18.23
N GLY A 112 8.24 -13.80 -17.52
CA GLY A 112 9.34 -14.58 -18.11
C GLY A 112 8.89 -15.30 -19.37
N LEU A 113 9.65 -15.15 -20.47
CA LEU A 113 9.33 -15.77 -21.75
C LEU A 113 9.41 -17.31 -21.67
N PHE A 114 10.09 -17.84 -20.65
CA PHE A 114 10.22 -19.25 -20.37
C PHE A 114 9.94 -19.47 -18.88
N GLN A 115 9.10 -20.46 -18.56
CA GLN A 115 9.00 -21.00 -17.22
C GLN A 115 10.24 -21.84 -17.01
N ASP A 116 10.99 -21.61 -15.93
CA ASP A 116 12.09 -22.48 -15.56
C ASP A 116 11.47 -23.83 -15.14
N ASP A 117 11.41 -24.76 -16.09
CA ASP A 117 11.11 -26.18 -15.83
C ASP A 117 12.29 -26.75 -15.00
N GLU A 118 12.29 -26.50 -13.69
CA GLU A 118 13.12 -27.25 -12.75
C GLU A 118 12.57 -28.68 -12.62
N ASN A 119 12.91 -29.51 -13.61
CA ASN A 119 12.91 -30.97 -13.50
C ASN A 119 14.16 -31.51 -14.18
N ASN A 120 15.26 -31.61 -13.41
CA ASN A 120 16.25 -32.67 -13.55
C ASN A 120 16.99 -32.90 -12.23
#